data_AF-A0A1A7YYB8-F1
#
_entry.id   AF-A0A1A7YYB8-F1
#
_cell.length_a   1.000
_cell.length_b   1.000
_cell.length_c   1.000
_cell.angle_alpha   90.00
_cell.angle_beta   90.00
_cell.angle_gamma   90.00
#
_symmetry.space_group_name_H-M   'P 1'
#
loop_
_entity.id
_entity.type
_entity.pdbx_description
1 polymer ?
#
loop_
_entity_poly.entity_id
_entity_poly.type
_entity_poly.pdbx_seq_one_letter_code
_entity_poly.pdbx_strand_id
1 'polypeptide(L)'
;LDAVEEDSRSQIMLKKVQSPVVLLYCSKDEAVYILEEARSLGLTGFGYIWIVPSLTTGNTEITPEAFPSGMISVSYDDWDYPLEARVRDGLGIITSAAAAMLEEYGDIPEAKTSCYGQMEKTSKLPPSALHKYMMNVTWDGRDLSFTEDGYQENPKLVVIVLNKEREWEKMGRLDNGSLTVKYPVWPRFNSFGDAELDDNHLSIVTLEEKPFVIVEDVERLTGTCMRNSVPCRKHIKDNTTEAGGTYIKKCCKGFCIDILKKIAKYVKFTYDLYLVTNGKHGKKINNVWNGMVGEVVYKKAVMAVGSLTINEERSEVIDF
;
A
#
# COMPACT_ATOMS: atom_id res chain seq x y z
N LEU A 1 25.53 -31.21 -13.64
CA LEU A 1 25.26 -30.75 -15.02
C LEU A 1 23.83 -30.21 -15.08
N ASP A 2 22.86 -30.96 -14.56
CA ASP A 2 21.44 -30.54 -14.50
C ASP A 2 21.18 -29.24 -13.71
N ALA A 3 21.83 -29.03 -12.56
CA ALA A 3 21.68 -27.79 -11.77
C ALA A 3 22.18 -26.52 -12.51
N VAL A 4 23.20 -26.65 -13.37
CA VAL A 4 23.76 -25.53 -14.14
C VAL A 4 22.84 -25.14 -15.30
N GLU A 5 22.11 -26.11 -15.86
CA GLU A 5 21.10 -25.86 -16.89
C GLU A 5 19.83 -25.21 -16.31
N GLU A 6 19.36 -25.63 -15.12
CA GLU A 6 18.20 -25.01 -14.45
C GLU A 6 18.47 -23.55 -14.05
N ASP A 7 19.65 -23.25 -13.50
CA ASP A 7 20.05 -21.87 -13.16
C ASP A 7 20.08 -20.96 -14.39
N SER A 8 20.58 -21.49 -15.51
CA SER A 8 20.58 -20.76 -16.78
C SER A 8 19.16 -20.42 -17.25
N ARG A 9 18.20 -21.33 -17.07
CA ARG A 9 16.81 -21.15 -17.51
C ARG A 9 16.08 -20.11 -16.66
N SER A 10 16.26 -20.16 -15.34
CA SER A 10 15.68 -19.19 -14.40
C SER A 10 16.21 -17.79 -14.64
N GLN A 11 17.53 -17.63 -14.81
CA GLN A 11 18.14 -16.35 -15.17
C GLN A 11 17.66 -15.83 -16.54
N ILE A 12 17.53 -16.71 -17.55
CA ILE A 12 17.01 -16.33 -18.87
C ILE A 12 15.56 -15.83 -18.76
N MET A 13 14.74 -16.44 -17.91
CA MET A 13 13.35 -16.02 -17.72
C MET A 13 13.26 -14.70 -16.95
N LEU A 14 14.06 -14.51 -15.91
CA LEU A 14 14.13 -13.25 -15.15
C LEU A 14 14.64 -12.08 -16.02
N LYS A 15 15.62 -12.32 -16.91
CA LYS A 15 16.09 -11.29 -17.88
C LYS A 15 15.00 -10.80 -18.84
N LYS A 16 13.92 -11.56 -19.05
CA LYS A 16 12.79 -11.12 -19.88
C LYS A 16 11.85 -10.16 -19.15
N VAL A 17 12.01 -9.97 -17.84
CA VAL A 17 11.16 -9.09 -17.04
C VAL A 17 11.49 -7.62 -17.35
N GLN A 18 10.57 -6.95 -18.05
CA GLN A 18 10.66 -5.53 -18.38
C GLN A 18 9.70 -4.67 -17.54
N SER A 19 8.78 -5.31 -16.81
CA SER A 19 7.77 -4.63 -16.01
C SER A 19 8.40 -4.06 -14.73
N PRO A 20 8.12 -2.79 -14.39
CA PRO A 20 8.66 -2.14 -13.19
C PRO A 20 7.99 -2.62 -11.90
N VAL A 21 6.88 -3.36 -11.99
CA VAL A 21 6.19 -3.95 -10.84
C VAL A 21 6.10 -5.45 -11.07
N VAL A 22 6.62 -6.21 -10.10
CA VAL A 22 6.71 -7.67 -10.13
C VAL A 22 5.94 -8.22 -8.94
N LEU A 23 4.93 -9.06 -9.23
CA LEU A 23 4.24 -9.84 -8.22
C LEU A 23 4.98 -11.18 -8.08
N LEU A 24 5.51 -11.47 -6.90
CA LEU A 24 6.19 -12.73 -6.62
C LEU A 24 5.34 -13.54 -5.65
N TYR A 25 4.98 -14.75 -6.06
CA TYR A 25 4.20 -15.70 -5.25
C TYR A 25 5.00 -17.00 -5.13
N CYS A 26 5.62 -17.20 -3.98
CA CYS A 26 6.35 -18.42 -3.62
C CYS A 26 6.52 -18.49 -2.10
N SER A 27 7.05 -19.61 -1.60
CA SER A 27 7.47 -19.71 -0.21
C SER A 27 8.62 -18.74 0.11
N LYS A 28 8.88 -18.51 1.41
CA LYS A 28 9.99 -17.67 1.87
C LYS A 28 11.35 -18.19 1.38
N ASP A 29 11.56 -19.50 1.42
CA ASP A 29 12.83 -20.12 1.03
C ASP A 29 13.08 -19.99 -0.49
N GLU A 30 12.05 -20.21 -1.30
CA GLU A 30 12.13 -19.99 -2.75
C GLU A 30 12.37 -18.51 -3.08
N ALA A 31 11.75 -17.59 -2.34
CA ALA A 31 11.91 -16.16 -2.56
C ALA A 31 13.34 -15.69 -2.30
N VAL A 32 14.02 -16.27 -1.30
CA VAL A 32 15.43 -15.98 -1.04
C VAL A 32 16.27 -16.27 -2.28
N TYR A 33 16.08 -17.45 -2.88
CA TYR A 33 16.79 -17.86 -4.09
C TYR A 33 16.47 -16.95 -5.29
N ILE A 34 15.18 -16.73 -5.54
CA ILE A 34 14.72 -15.92 -6.69
C ILE A 34 15.20 -14.47 -6.58
N LEU A 35 15.13 -13.87 -5.39
CA LEU A 35 15.53 -12.48 -5.18
C LEU A 35 17.05 -12.31 -5.19
N GLU A 36 17.81 -13.33 -4.79
CA GLU A 36 19.26 -13.34 -4.93
C GLU A 36 19.69 -13.36 -6.42
N GLU A 37 19.04 -14.20 -7.23
CA GLU A 37 19.23 -14.21 -8.68
C GLU A 37 18.73 -12.92 -9.34
N ALA A 38 17.58 -12.39 -8.92
CA ALA A 38 17.09 -11.10 -9.40
C ALA A 38 18.06 -9.96 -9.08
N ARG A 39 18.73 -10.02 -7.92
CA ARG A 39 19.75 -9.05 -7.51
C ARG A 39 20.98 -9.10 -8.41
N SER A 40 21.46 -10.30 -8.77
CA SER A 40 22.59 -10.47 -9.70
C SER A 40 22.29 -9.90 -11.10
N LEU A 41 21.00 -9.86 -11.48
CA LEU A 41 20.49 -9.30 -12.72
C LEU A 41 20.10 -7.82 -12.65
N GLY A 42 20.22 -7.17 -11.48
CA GLY A 42 19.83 -5.77 -11.26
C GLY A 42 18.32 -5.52 -11.18
N LEU A 43 17.51 -6.58 -11.07
CA LEU A 43 16.05 -6.53 -11.01
C LEU A 43 15.51 -6.20 -9.61
N THR A 44 16.37 -6.15 -8.60
CA THR A 44 16.04 -5.66 -7.25
C THR A 44 16.44 -4.21 -7.04
N GLY A 45 17.05 -3.61 -8.06
CA GLY A 45 17.46 -2.21 -8.06
C GLY A 45 16.33 -1.27 -8.44
N PHE A 46 16.71 -0.02 -8.65
CA PHE A 46 15.79 1.06 -8.94
C PHE A 46 15.02 0.85 -10.26
N GLY A 47 13.74 1.19 -10.23
CA GLY A 47 12.82 0.96 -11.35
C GLY A 47 12.06 -0.36 -11.27
N TYR A 48 12.38 -1.23 -10.30
CA TYR A 48 11.63 -2.45 -10.00
C TYR A 48 11.05 -2.41 -8.58
N ILE A 49 9.79 -2.83 -8.45
CA ILE A 49 9.05 -2.95 -7.21
C ILE A 49 8.60 -4.39 -7.09
N TRP A 50 8.97 -5.03 -5.98
CA TRP A 50 8.56 -6.39 -5.66
C TRP A 50 7.40 -6.35 -4.67
N ILE A 51 6.30 -6.99 -5.02
CA ILE A 51 5.14 -7.16 -4.15
C ILE A 51 4.97 -8.64 -3.86
N VAL A 52 4.94 -9.00 -2.58
CA VAL A 52 4.91 -10.38 -2.11
C VAL A 52 3.79 -10.62 -1.09
N PRO A 53 3.15 -11.80 -1.07
CA PRO A 53 2.16 -12.15 -0.06
C PRO A 53 2.80 -12.37 1.32
N SER A 54 1.96 -12.46 2.36
CA SER A 54 2.40 -12.80 3.73
C SER A 54 3.18 -14.13 3.79
N LEU A 55 2.85 -15.09 2.93
CA LEU A 55 3.54 -16.39 2.86
C LEU A 55 5.04 -16.24 2.58
N THR A 56 5.40 -15.31 1.70
CA THR A 56 6.78 -15.03 1.30
C THR A 56 7.51 -14.24 2.40
N THR A 57 6.83 -13.29 3.01
CA THR A 57 7.38 -12.48 4.10
C THR A 57 7.65 -13.33 5.35
N GLY A 58 6.70 -14.19 5.70
CA GLY A 58 6.75 -15.02 6.92
C GLY A 58 6.84 -14.15 8.18
N ASN A 59 7.69 -14.57 9.12
CA ASN A 59 8.00 -13.74 10.30
C ASN A 59 8.79 -12.48 9.90
N THR A 60 8.24 -11.30 10.23
CA THR A 60 8.81 -9.97 9.96
C THR A 60 10.00 -9.63 10.87
N GLU A 61 10.19 -10.34 11.98
CA GLU A 61 11.37 -10.18 12.86
C GLU A 61 12.65 -10.74 12.22
N ILE A 62 12.52 -11.67 11.27
CA ILE A 62 13.65 -12.33 10.61
C ILE A 62 13.58 -12.05 9.11
N THR A 63 14.26 -10.99 8.66
CA THR A 63 14.26 -10.57 7.26
C THR A 63 15.52 -11.04 6.53
N PRO A 64 15.42 -11.98 5.55
CA PRO A 64 16.55 -12.49 4.78
C PRO A 64 17.29 -11.40 3.99
N GLU A 65 18.63 -11.45 3.93
CA GLU A 65 19.46 -10.45 3.24
C GLU A 65 19.10 -10.25 1.77
N ALA A 66 18.68 -11.32 1.08
CA ALA A 66 18.26 -11.28 -0.31
C ALA A 66 17.03 -10.38 -0.55
N PHE A 67 16.22 -10.10 0.49
CA PHE A 67 15.03 -9.26 0.34
C PHE A 67 15.44 -7.80 0.12
N PRO A 68 14.98 -7.16 -0.97
CA PRO A 68 15.37 -5.81 -1.29
C PRO A 68 14.58 -4.77 -0.49
N SER A 69 15.24 -3.69 -0.10
CA SER A 69 14.55 -2.51 0.43
C SER A 69 13.52 -1.98 -0.56
N GLY A 70 12.36 -1.57 -0.05
CA GLY A 70 11.22 -1.16 -0.87
C GLY A 70 10.31 -2.30 -1.30
N MET A 71 10.63 -3.55 -0.95
CA MET A 71 9.71 -4.66 -1.12
C MET A 71 8.42 -4.41 -0.31
N ILE A 72 7.29 -4.64 -0.95
CA ILE A 72 5.95 -4.42 -0.39
C ILE A 72 5.35 -5.77 -0.05
N SER A 73 4.75 -5.88 1.14
CA SER A 73 3.98 -7.06 1.51
C SER A 73 2.67 -6.69 2.19
N VAL A 74 1.77 -7.67 2.25
CA VAL A 74 0.50 -7.59 2.99
C VAL A 74 0.57 -8.61 4.10
N SER A 75 0.32 -8.19 5.33
CA SER A 75 0.33 -9.02 6.54
C SER A 75 -0.96 -8.84 7.34
N TYR A 76 -1.23 -9.75 8.27
CA TYR A 76 -2.18 -9.49 9.34
C TYR A 76 -1.66 -8.35 10.23
N ASP A 77 -2.57 -7.60 10.84
CA ASP A 77 -2.20 -6.49 11.73
C ASP A 77 -1.63 -7.01 13.07
N ASP A 78 -0.35 -7.37 13.09
CA ASP A 78 0.33 -7.85 14.32
C ASP A 78 0.45 -6.76 15.40
N TRP A 79 0.44 -5.48 15.00
CA TRP A 79 0.52 -4.34 15.92
C TRP A 79 -0.77 -4.11 16.68
N ASP A 80 -1.90 -4.05 15.98
CA ASP A 80 -3.20 -3.75 16.61
C ASP A 80 -3.93 -5.03 17.07
N TYR A 81 -3.46 -6.21 16.65
CA TYR A 81 -4.10 -7.49 16.93
C TYR A 81 -3.06 -8.58 17.24
N PRO A 82 -2.50 -8.59 18.46
CA PRO A 82 -1.40 -9.47 18.88
C PRO A 82 -1.85 -10.93 19.06
N LEU A 83 -0.89 -11.83 19.26
CA LEU A 83 -1.11 -13.27 19.33
C LEU A 83 -2.12 -13.67 20.42
N GLU A 84 -2.06 -13.06 21.60
CA GLU A 84 -2.97 -13.38 22.71
C GLU A 84 -4.42 -13.08 22.35
N ALA A 85 -4.66 -11.96 21.66
CA ALA A 85 -5.99 -11.59 21.18
C ALA A 85 -6.48 -12.58 20.11
N ARG A 86 -5.60 -13.04 19.22
CA ARG A 86 -5.92 -14.06 18.19
C ARG A 86 -6.27 -15.41 18.81
N VAL A 87 -5.52 -15.85 19.81
CA VAL A 87 -5.78 -17.12 20.53
C VAL A 87 -7.12 -17.03 21.26
N ARG A 88 -7.39 -15.91 21.95
CA ARG A 88 -8.67 -15.68 22.64
C ARG A 88 -9.85 -15.71 21.65
N ASP A 89 -9.71 -15.03 20.52
CA ASP A 89 -10.78 -14.95 19.52
C ASP A 89 -10.96 -16.32 18.82
N GLY A 90 -9.87 -17.06 18.57
CA GLY A 90 -9.92 -18.44 18.08
C GLY A 90 -10.65 -19.40 19.02
N LEU A 91 -10.40 -19.29 20.34
CA LEU A 91 -11.16 -20.01 21.35
C LEU A 91 -12.64 -19.57 21.35
N GLY A 92 -12.89 -18.26 21.23
CA GLY A 92 -14.22 -17.68 21.07
C GLY A 92 -14.99 -18.34 19.93
N ILE A 93 -14.38 -18.47 18.74
CA ILE A 93 -14.99 -19.11 17.57
C ILE A 93 -15.43 -20.55 17.87
N ILE A 94 -14.52 -21.36 18.44
CA ILE A 94 -14.79 -22.77 18.76
C ILE A 94 -15.90 -22.89 19.81
N THR A 95 -15.83 -22.07 20.87
CA THR A 95 -16.82 -22.11 21.97
C THR A 95 -18.20 -21.63 21.52
N SER A 96 -18.29 -20.57 20.72
CA SER A 96 -19.55 -20.09 20.13
C SER A 96 -20.17 -21.13 19.20
N ALA A 97 -19.35 -21.76 18.35
CA ALA A 97 -19.83 -22.80 17.45
C ALA A 97 -20.36 -24.03 18.22
N ALA A 98 -19.64 -24.46 19.27
CA ALA A 98 -20.07 -25.55 20.13
C ALA A 98 -21.35 -25.21 20.92
N ALA A 99 -21.47 -23.98 21.41
CA ALA A 99 -22.67 -23.50 22.10
C ALA A 99 -23.89 -23.48 21.16
N ALA A 100 -23.75 -22.93 19.95
CA ALA A 100 -24.83 -22.91 18.96
C ALA A 100 -25.25 -24.34 18.55
N MET A 101 -24.29 -25.25 18.41
CA MET A 101 -24.57 -26.66 18.13
C MET A 101 -25.30 -27.35 19.29
N LEU A 102 -24.89 -27.07 20.53
CA LEU A 102 -25.55 -27.59 21.73
C LEU A 102 -26.99 -27.07 21.86
N GLU A 103 -27.24 -25.81 21.52
CA GLU A 103 -28.58 -25.23 21.53
C GLU A 103 -29.50 -25.87 20.48
N GLU A 104 -29.01 -26.16 19.27
CA GLU A 104 -29.82 -26.73 18.19
C GLU A 104 -30.06 -28.24 18.34
N TYR A 105 -29.04 -29.00 18.76
CA TYR A 105 -29.09 -30.47 18.79
C TYR A 105 -29.10 -31.08 20.19
N GLY A 106 -28.84 -30.30 21.24
CA GLY A 106 -28.77 -30.78 22.62
C GLY A 106 -27.57 -31.67 22.92
N ASP A 107 -26.58 -31.74 22.02
CA ASP A 107 -25.40 -32.58 22.16
C ASP A 107 -24.18 -31.96 21.44
N ILE A 108 -22.98 -32.19 21.98
CA ILE A 108 -21.69 -31.83 21.36
C ILE A 108 -20.91 -33.12 21.13
N PRO A 109 -20.54 -33.48 19.89
CA PRO A 109 -19.83 -34.71 19.61
C PRO A 109 -18.50 -34.79 20.37
N GLU A 110 -18.20 -35.97 20.91
CA GLU A 110 -16.89 -36.21 21.52
C GLU A 110 -15.77 -36.10 20.47
N ALA A 111 -14.75 -35.30 20.78
CA ALA A 111 -13.61 -35.11 19.91
C ALA A 111 -12.70 -36.34 19.92
N LYS A 112 -12.10 -36.66 18.77
CA LYS A 112 -11.02 -37.65 18.72
C LYS A 112 -9.83 -37.16 19.53
N THR A 113 -9.44 -37.94 20.53
CA THR A 113 -8.21 -37.71 21.32
C THR A 113 -6.98 -38.39 20.72
N SER A 114 -7.14 -39.24 19.70
CA SER A 114 -6.02 -39.89 18.99
C SER A 114 -6.24 -40.02 17.49
N CYS A 115 -5.15 -39.96 16.72
CA CYS A 115 -5.16 -40.13 15.26
C CYS A 115 -5.36 -41.60 14.83
N TYR A 116 -5.07 -42.56 15.71
CA TYR A 116 -5.07 -44.00 15.41
C TYR A 116 -6.31 -44.74 15.94
N GLY A 117 -7.13 -44.09 16.78
CA GLY A 117 -8.37 -44.66 17.29
C GLY A 117 -9.44 -44.78 16.21
N GLN A 118 -10.18 -45.90 16.23
CA GLN A 118 -11.38 -46.07 15.40
C GLN A 118 -12.43 -45.02 15.78
N MET A 119 -13.18 -44.50 14.80
CA MET A 119 -14.33 -43.63 15.09
C MET A 119 -15.34 -44.43 15.91
N GLU A 120 -15.59 -44.01 17.14
CA GLU A 120 -16.78 -44.46 17.84
C GLU A 120 -18.01 -43.93 17.10
N LYS A 121 -18.92 -44.83 16.72
CA LYS A 121 -20.17 -44.51 16.02
C LYS A 121 -21.25 -43.98 16.98
N THR A 122 -20.84 -43.39 18.11
CA THR A 122 -21.72 -43.05 19.24
C THR A 122 -22.43 -41.71 19.05
N SER A 123 -21.90 -40.77 18.26
CA SER A 123 -22.59 -39.50 18.00
C SER A 123 -23.61 -39.62 16.85
N LYS A 124 -24.81 -39.10 17.08
CA LYS A 124 -25.87 -39.00 16.05
C LYS A 124 -25.52 -38.05 14.90
N LEU A 125 -24.50 -37.21 15.10
CA LEU A 125 -24.07 -36.15 14.19
C LEU A 125 -22.72 -36.51 13.57
N PRO A 126 -22.49 -36.18 12.27
CA PRO A 126 -21.20 -36.38 11.64
C PRO A 126 -20.14 -35.44 12.27
N PRO A 127 -18.85 -35.82 12.28
CA PRO A 127 -17.78 -34.95 12.78
C PRO A 127 -17.69 -33.59 12.07
N SER A 128 -18.16 -33.51 10.82
CA SER A 128 -18.25 -32.27 10.05
C SER A 128 -19.41 -31.37 10.44
N ALA A 129 -20.29 -31.77 11.37
CA ALA A 129 -21.44 -30.96 11.79
C ALA A 129 -20.99 -29.62 12.39
N LEU A 130 -19.89 -29.61 13.14
CA LEU A 130 -19.33 -28.40 13.75
C LEU A 130 -18.88 -27.38 12.71
N HIS A 131 -18.41 -27.83 11.54
CA HIS A 131 -17.94 -26.96 10.46
C HIS A 131 -18.98 -25.89 10.10
N LYS A 132 -20.25 -26.28 9.94
CA LYS A 132 -21.36 -25.37 9.62
C LYS A 132 -21.47 -24.22 10.64
N TYR A 133 -21.28 -24.51 11.92
CA TYR A 133 -21.38 -23.52 13.00
C TYR A 133 -20.12 -22.67 13.14
N MET A 134 -18.99 -23.13 12.62
CA MET A 134 -17.74 -22.35 12.61
C MET A 134 -17.67 -21.34 11.44
N MET A 135 -18.49 -21.49 10.41
CA MET A 135 -18.46 -20.62 9.22
C MET A 135 -18.90 -19.18 9.51
N ASN A 136 -20.01 -19.01 10.24
CA ASN A 136 -20.63 -17.71 10.46
C ASN A 136 -20.65 -17.38 11.95
N VAL A 137 -19.51 -16.94 12.48
CA VAL A 137 -19.35 -16.70 13.93
C VAL A 137 -19.15 -15.22 14.21
N THR A 138 -20.00 -14.71 15.11
CA THR A 138 -19.81 -13.40 15.72
C THR A 138 -19.31 -13.58 17.15
N TRP A 139 -18.27 -12.84 17.51
CA TRP A 139 -17.64 -12.92 18.84
C TRP A 139 -17.17 -11.53 19.26
N ASP A 140 -17.49 -11.13 20.50
CA ASP A 140 -17.06 -9.85 21.06
C ASP A 140 -17.41 -8.64 20.15
N GLY A 141 -18.62 -8.67 19.58
CA GLY A 141 -19.13 -7.65 18.68
C GLY A 141 -18.45 -7.57 17.30
N ARG A 142 -17.60 -8.55 16.96
CA ARG A 142 -16.89 -8.63 15.68
C ARG A 142 -17.35 -9.83 14.87
N ASP A 143 -17.37 -9.65 13.56
CA ASP A 143 -17.57 -10.73 12.60
C ASP A 143 -16.24 -11.46 12.36
N LEU A 144 -16.21 -12.74 12.67
CA LEU A 144 -15.06 -13.63 12.49
C LEU A 144 -15.41 -14.78 11.52
N SER A 145 -16.33 -14.52 10.58
CA SER A 145 -16.78 -15.50 9.60
C SER A 145 -15.67 -15.94 8.64
N PHE A 146 -15.87 -17.11 8.03
CA PHE A 146 -14.94 -17.75 7.11
C PHE A 146 -15.54 -17.93 5.72
N THR A 147 -14.68 -17.92 4.70
CA THR A 147 -14.99 -18.29 3.33
C THR A 147 -15.06 -19.81 3.18
N GLU A 148 -15.72 -20.29 2.12
CA GLU A 148 -15.82 -21.74 1.83
C GLU A 148 -14.46 -22.45 1.73
N ASP A 149 -13.41 -21.71 1.34
CA ASP A 149 -12.03 -22.20 1.24
C ASP A 149 -11.30 -22.25 2.61
N GLY A 150 -11.97 -21.84 3.70
CA GLY A 150 -11.45 -21.88 5.07
C GLY A 150 -10.63 -20.66 5.51
N TYR A 151 -10.64 -19.57 4.75
CA TYR A 151 -9.99 -18.30 5.12
C TYR A 151 -10.96 -17.39 5.86
N GLN A 152 -10.44 -16.47 6.67
CA GLN A 152 -11.29 -15.44 7.27
C GLN A 152 -11.88 -14.53 6.18
N GLU A 153 -13.17 -14.21 6.25
CA GLU A 153 -13.88 -13.40 5.25
C GLU A 153 -13.44 -11.94 5.29
N ASN A 154 -13.33 -11.35 6.49
CA ASN A 154 -12.99 -9.94 6.70
C ASN A 154 -11.76 -9.78 7.63
N PRO A 155 -10.56 -10.22 7.21
CA PRO A 155 -9.36 -10.08 8.03
C PRO A 155 -8.87 -8.63 8.07
N LYS A 156 -8.33 -8.22 9.22
CA LYS A 156 -7.62 -6.94 9.36
C LYS A 156 -6.22 -7.07 8.79
N LEU A 157 -6.02 -6.50 7.60
CA LEU A 157 -4.75 -6.57 6.88
C LEU A 157 -4.04 -5.21 6.88
N VAL A 158 -2.72 -5.26 6.87
CA VAL A 158 -1.84 -4.10 6.79
C VAL A 158 -0.89 -4.23 5.62
N VAL A 159 -0.61 -3.10 4.97
CA VAL A 159 0.43 -3.00 3.95
C VAL A 159 1.71 -2.60 4.65
N ILE A 160 2.74 -3.42 4.50
CA ILE A 160 4.06 -3.22 5.10
C ILE A 160 5.12 -3.06 4.01
N VAL A 161 6.15 -2.27 4.30
CA VAL A 161 7.28 -2.06 3.39
C VAL A 161 8.59 -2.26 4.13
N LEU A 162 9.53 -2.95 3.49
CA LEU A 162 10.86 -3.12 4.03
C LEU A 162 11.68 -1.84 3.83
N ASN A 163 12.11 -1.19 4.91
CA ASN A 163 12.88 0.05 4.84
C ASN A 163 14.38 -0.18 4.56
N LYS A 164 15.20 0.89 4.62
CA LYS A 164 16.66 0.80 4.38
C LYS A 164 17.39 0.15 5.56
N GLU A 165 16.86 0.34 6.76
CA GLU A 165 17.30 -0.23 8.02
C GLU A 165 16.95 -1.73 8.13
N ARG A 166 16.25 -2.27 7.12
CA ARG A 166 15.79 -3.66 7.01
C ARG A 166 14.73 -4.04 8.05
N GLU A 167 13.95 -3.06 8.47
CA GLU A 167 12.79 -3.21 9.33
C GLU A 167 11.49 -3.06 8.50
N TRP A 168 10.48 -3.83 8.85
CA TRP A 168 9.16 -3.75 8.21
C TRP A 168 8.32 -2.64 8.83
N GLU A 169 7.97 -1.63 8.04
CA GLU A 169 7.16 -0.49 8.46
C GLU A 169 5.71 -0.61 7.98
N LYS A 170 4.75 -0.37 8.87
CA LYS A 170 3.31 -0.25 8.56
C LYS A 170 3.02 1.02 7.76
N MET A 171 2.78 0.83 6.46
CA MET A 171 2.50 1.89 5.48
C MET A 171 1.01 2.11 5.22
N GLY A 172 0.18 1.09 5.42
CA GLY A 172 -1.25 1.21 5.21
C GLY A 172 -2.05 0.13 5.93
N ARG A 173 -3.36 0.30 5.92
CA ARG A 173 -4.34 -0.61 6.50
C ARG A 173 -5.49 -0.81 5.51
N LEU A 174 -5.84 -2.08 5.29
CA LEU A 174 -7.02 -2.48 4.55
C LEU A 174 -8.12 -2.83 5.56
N ASP A 175 -9.22 -2.07 5.51
CA ASP A 175 -10.36 -2.27 6.40
C ASP A 175 -11.65 -2.21 5.57
N ASN A 176 -12.48 -3.24 5.65
CA ASN A 176 -13.77 -3.34 4.94
C ASN A 176 -13.70 -2.98 3.44
N GLY A 177 -12.67 -3.48 2.74
CA GLY A 177 -12.45 -3.22 1.32
C GLY A 177 -11.87 -1.84 0.98
N SER A 178 -11.62 -0.99 1.98
CA SER A 178 -10.99 0.33 1.80
C SER A 178 -9.53 0.32 2.24
N LEU A 179 -8.63 0.64 1.31
CA LEU A 179 -7.21 0.77 1.59
C LEU A 179 -6.86 2.21 2.01
N THR A 180 -6.45 2.38 3.26
CA THR A 180 -5.91 3.63 3.79
C THR A 180 -4.39 3.53 3.86
N VAL A 181 -3.67 4.52 3.33
CA VAL A 181 -2.21 4.48 3.26
C VAL A 181 -1.66 5.81 3.79
N LYS A 182 -0.65 5.78 4.66
CA LYS A 182 -0.04 6.98 5.26
C LYS A 182 0.54 7.92 4.20
N TYR A 183 1.19 7.33 3.19
CA TYR A 183 1.73 7.99 1.99
C TYR A 183 1.57 7.01 0.83
N PRO A 184 1.42 7.44 -0.43
CA PRO A 184 1.43 6.48 -1.53
C PRO A 184 2.71 5.63 -1.42
N VAL A 185 2.54 4.30 -1.35
CA VAL A 185 3.58 3.30 -1.06
C VAL A 185 4.57 3.20 -2.23
N TRP A 186 5.26 4.29 -2.51
CA TRP A 186 6.32 4.34 -3.50
C TRP A 186 7.64 4.12 -2.76
N PRO A 187 8.48 3.18 -3.21
CA PRO A 187 9.83 3.10 -2.71
C PRO A 187 10.53 4.45 -3.03
N ARG A 188 10.90 5.19 -1.98
CA ARG A 188 11.64 6.46 -2.09
C ARG A 188 13.12 6.21 -2.40
N PHE A 189 13.40 5.52 -3.50
CA PHE A 189 14.73 4.94 -3.74
C PHE A 189 15.24 5.32 -5.15
N ASN A 190 16.40 6.01 -5.17
CA ASN A 190 17.07 6.68 -6.31
C ASN A 190 17.84 5.75 -7.24
N SER A 191 17.80 5.93 -8.57
CA SER A 191 18.57 5.19 -9.60
C SER A 191 20.08 4.90 -9.39
N PHE A 192 20.74 5.48 -8.38
CA PHE A 192 22.16 5.32 -8.09
C PHE A 192 22.36 5.16 -6.59
N GLY A 193 23.01 4.06 -6.17
CA GLY A 193 23.12 3.62 -4.78
C GLY A 193 24.00 4.49 -3.89
N ASP A 194 23.58 5.72 -3.64
CA ASP A 194 24.20 6.62 -2.65
C ASP A 194 23.24 6.99 -1.51
N ALA A 195 23.84 7.19 -0.34
CA ALA A 195 23.21 7.32 0.97
C ALA A 195 22.76 8.75 1.34
N GLU A 196 22.37 9.58 0.36
CA GLU A 196 21.92 10.96 0.60
C GLU A 196 20.43 11.20 0.28
N LEU A 197 19.93 12.35 0.77
CA LEU A 197 18.53 12.74 0.94
C LEU A 197 17.63 12.61 -0.33
N ASP A 198 16.34 12.51 -0.03
CA ASP A 198 15.12 12.29 -0.83
C ASP A 198 14.91 13.22 -2.06
N ASP A 199 15.83 13.26 -3.03
CA ASP A 199 15.80 14.25 -4.13
C ASP A 199 14.96 13.90 -5.37
N ASN A 200 14.45 12.67 -5.52
CA ASN A 200 13.65 12.26 -6.70
C ASN A 200 12.12 12.18 -6.45
N HIS A 201 11.65 12.61 -5.27
CA HIS A 201 10.23 12.79 -4.99
C HIS A 201 9.88 14.28 -4.84
N LEU A 202 9.30 14.86 -5.90
CA LEU A 202 9.09 16.29 -5.97
C LEU A 202 7.72 16.68 -5.43
N SER A 203 7.69 17.66 -4.53
CA SER A 203 6.44 18.34 -4.17
C SER A 203 6.13 19.38 -5.24
N ILE A 204 5.02 19.20 -5.97
CA ILE A 204 4.63 20.04 -7.10
C ILE A 204 3.31 20.74 -6.77
N VAL A 205 3.31 22.08 -6.91
CA VAL A 205 2.12 22.89 -6.74
C VAL A 205 1.47 23.18 -8.09
N THR A 206 0.14 23.17 -8.13
CA THR A 206 -0.65 23.55 -9.30
C THR A 206 -1.85 24.41 -8.90
N LEU A 207 -2.51 24.99 -9.90
CA LEU A 207 -3.74 25.76 -9.77
C LEU A 207 -4.83 25.19 -10.68
N GLU A 208 -6.09 25.23 -10.24
CA GLU A 208 -7.24 24.86 -11.05
C GLU A 208 -7.52 25.93 -12.11
N GLU A 209 -7.38 25.59 -13.39
CA GLU A 209 -7.63 26.48 -14.52
C GLU A 209 -7.95 25.69 -15.79
N LYS A 210 -9.20 25.74 -16.26
CA LYS A 210 -9.61 25.03 -17.47
C LYS A 210 -9.10 25.77 -18.72
N PRO A 211 -8.57 25.07 -19.75
CA PRO A 211 -8.48 23.61 -19.91
C PRO A 211 -7.14 23.00 -19.45
N PHE A 212 -6.25 23.79 -18.85
CA PHE A 212 -4.88 23.39 -18.51
C PHE A 212 -4.82 22.41 -17.34
N VAL A 213 -5.57 22.68 -16.28
CA VAL A 213 -5.70 21.86 -15.07
C VAL A 213 -7.16 21.88 -14.63
N ILE A 214 -7.80 20.73 -14.77
CA ILE A 214 -9.19 20.46 -14.41
C ILE A 214 -9.15 19.64 -13.13
N VAL A 215 -9.88 20.09 -12.10
CA VAL A 215 -10.00 19.38 -10.83
C VAL A 215 -11.38 18.74 -10.75
N GLU A 216 -11.40 17.45 -10.46
CA GLU A 216 -12.61 16.67 -10.27
C GLU A 216 -12.60 15.97 -8.91
N ASP A 217 -13.78 15.62 -8.43
CA ASP A 217 -13.93 14.79 -7.26
C ASP A 217 -13.49 13.36 -7.56
N VAL A 218 -13.02 12.69 -6.50
CA VAL A 218 -12.71 11.27 -6.55
C VAL A 218 -13.98 10.47 -6.80
N GLU A 219 -13.88 9.38 -7.55
CA GLU A 219 -15.02 8.51 -7.81
C GLU A 219 -15.54 7.89 -6.51
N ARG A 220 -16.85 8.00 -6.25
CA ARG A 220 -17.48 7.62 -4.96
C ARG A 220 -17.35 6.14 -4.63
N LEU A 221 -17.36 5.27 -5.64
CA LEU A 221 -17.33 3.81 -5.47
C LEU A 221 -15.93 3.30 -5.20
N THR A 222 -14.93 3.83 -5.92
CA THR A 222 -13.56 3.30 -5.87
C THR A 222 -12.65 4.09 -4.93
N GLY A 223 -12.95 5.35 -4.62
CA GLY A 223 -12.04 6.21 -3.86
C GLY A 223 -10.73 6.52 -4.62
N THR A 224 -10.71 6.26 -5.93
CA THR A 224 -9.53 6.44 -6.80
C THR A 224 -9.80 7.41 -7.95
N CYS A 225 -8.72 7.85 -8.59
CA CYS A 225 -8.78 8.71 -9.77
C CYS A 225 -8.81 7.86 -11.04
N MET A 226 -9.58 8.30 -12.03
CA MET A 226 -9.63 7.67 -13.35
C MET A 226 -8.27 7.71 -14.05
N ARG A 227 -8.03 6.82 -15.03
CA ARG A 227 -6.71 6.65 -15.69
C ARG A 227 -6.08 7.92 -16.28
N ASN A 228 -6.91 8.87 -16.71
CA ASN A 228 -6.44 10.13 -17.32
C ASN A 228 -6.21 11.25 -16.30
N SER A 229 -6.58 11.05 -15.04
CA SER A 229 -6.31 11.98 -13.95
C SER A 229 -5.19 11.45 -13.05
N VAL A 230 -4.63 12.34 -12.24
CA VAL A 230 -3.68 12.03 -11.18
C VAL A 230 -4.27 12.47 -9.85
N PRO A 231 -4.02 11.73 -8.75
CA PRO A 231 -4.39 12.20 -7.43
C PRO A 231 -3.70 13.53 -7.12
N CYS A 232 -4.46 14.47 -6.55
CA CYS A 232 -3.93 15.73 -6.06
C CYS A 232 -4.59 16.15 -4.75
N ARG A 233 -3.87 16.88 -3.91
CA ARG A 233 -4.34 17.29 -2.56
C ARG A 233 -4.85 18.72 -2.58
N LYS A 234 -5.99 19.01 -1.96
CA LYS A 234 -6.46 20.37 -1.70
C LYS A 234 -6.52 20.62 -0.20
N HIS A 235 -5.84 21.65 0.27
CA HIS A 235 -5.89 22.04 1.68
C HIS A 235 -7.14 22.90 1.93
N ILE A 236 -7.98 22.47 2.86
CA ILE A 236 -9.10 23.25 3.40
C ILE A 236 -8.62 23.85 4.72
N LYS A 237 -8.71 25.17 4.86
CA LYS A 237 -8.49 25.81 6.16
C LYS A 237 -9.77 25.68 6.98
N ASP A 238 -9.70 24.91 8.06
CA ASP A 238 -10.78 24.87 9.05
C ASP A 238 -10.55 26.02 10.04
N ASN A 239 -11.57 26.87 10.23
CA ASN A 239 -11.48 28.05 11.10
C ASN A 239 -11.48 27.70 12.61
N THR A 240 -11.52 26.41 12.97
CA THR A 240 -11.79 25.92 14.32
C THR A 240 -10.59 25.32 15.05
N THR A 241 -9.47 25.07 14.38
CA THR A 241 -8.26 24.52 15.01
C THR A 241 -7.05 25.41 14.76
N GLU A 242 -6.42 25.86 15.85
CA GLU A 242 -5.14 26.61 15.83
C GLU A 242 -3.96 25.78 15.27
N ALA A 243 -4.20 24.50 14.94
CA ALA A 243 -3.24 23.58 14.35
C ALA A 243 -3.84 22.84 13.14
N GLY A 244 -3.58 23.38 11.94
CA GLY A 244 -3.57 22.62 10.68
C GLY A 244 -4.93 22.30 10.06
N GLY A 245 -5.17 22.82 8.85
CA GLY A 245 -6.37 22.49 8.08
C GLY A 245 -6.36 21.07 7.52
N THR A 246 -7.52 20.62 7.04
CA THR A 246 -7.71 19.27 6.51
C THR A 246 -7.34 19.18 5.02
N TYR A 247 -6.64 18.12 4.62
CA TYR A 247 -6.38 17.84 3.20
C TYR A 247 -7.44 16.90 2.62
N ILE A 248 -8.05 17.30 1.52
CA ILE A 248 -8.99 16.48 0.74
C ILE A 248 -8.33 16.01 -0.56
N LYS A 249 -8.48 14.72 -0.86
CA LYS A 249 -8.03 14.13 -2.12
C LYS A 249 -8.96 14.54 -3.25
N LYS A 250 -8.39 14.94 -4.38
CA LYS A 250 -9.06 15.28 -5.64
C LYS A 250 -8.33 14.61 -6.81
N CYS A 251 -8.91 14.70 -7.99
CA CYS A 251 -8.33 14.19 -9.22
C CYS A 251 -8.06 15.33 -10.19
N CYS A 252 -6.79 15.55 -10.51
CA CYS A 252 -6.34 16.59 -11.43
C CYS A 252 -6.08 16.00 -12.82
N LYS A 253 -6.54 16.65 -13.89
CA LYS A 253 -6.28 16.27 -15.29
C LYS A 253 -6.14 17.50 -16.19
N GLY A 254 -5.73 17.32 -17.44
CA GLY A 254 -5.61 18.40 -18.41
C GLY A 254 -4.21 18.55 -18.97
N PHE A 255 -4.02 19.54 -19.85
CA PHE A 255 -2.80 19.70 -20.64
C PHE A 255 -1.52 19.76 -19.80
N CYS A 256 -1.50 20.56 -18.74
CA CYS A 256 -0.33 20.70 -17.88
C CYS A 256 -0.03 19.41 -17.10
N ILE A 257 -1.07 18.68 -16.69
CA ILE A 257 -0.94 17.40 -16.00
C ILE A 257 -0.40 16.33 -16.93
N ASP A 258 -0.84 16.30 -18.19
CA ASP A 258 -0.33 15.35 -19.18
C ASP A 258 1.14 15.59 -19.54
N ILE A 259 1.55 16.85 -19.63
CA ILE A 259 2.97 17.22 -19.79
C ILE A 259 3.77 16.76 -18.57
N LEU A 260 3.30 17.08 -17.35
CA LEU A 260 3.97 16.66 -16.12
C LEU A 260 4.14 15.13 -16.07
N LYS A 261 3.11 14.35 -16.39
CA LYS A 261 3.19 12.88 -16.47
C LYS A 261 4.25 12.42 -17.48
N LYS A 262 4.32 13.05 -18.65
CA LYS A 262 5.32 12.71 -19.68
C LYS A 262 6.74 13.04 -19.23
N ILE A 263 6.95 14.22 -18.64
CA ILE A 263 8.24 14.66 -18.11
C ILE A 263 8.68 13.72 -16.97
N ALA A 264 7.81 13.45 -16.00
CA ALA A 264 8.09 12.53 -14.90
C ALA A 264 8.48 11.13 -15.40
N LYS A 265 7.78 10.61 -16.41
CA LYS A 265 8.09 9.32 -17.03
C LYS A 265 9.44 9.33 -17.78
N TYR A 266 9.76 10.43 -18.48
CA TYR A 266 10.98 10.54 -19.28
C TYR A 266 12.22 10.76 -18.41
N VAL A 267 12.13 11.68 -17.45
CA VAL A 267 13.20 12.03 -16.50
C VAL A 267 13.31 11.02 -15.36
N LYS A 268 12.26 10.23 -15.11
CA LYS A 268 12.17 9.19 -14.08
C LYS A 268 12.19 9.74 -12.65
N PHE A 269 11.33 10.70 -12.36
CA PHE A 269 11.05 11.14 -10.99
C PHE A 269 9.60 10.84 -10.58
N THR A 270 9.36 10.86 -9.28
CA THR A 270 8.01 10.75 -8.69
C THR A 270 7.60 12.08 -8.08
N TYR A 271 6.30 12.30 -7.88
CA TYR A 271 5.84 13.59 -7.36
C TYR A 271 4.56 13.46 -6.53
N ASP A 272 4.38 14.39 -5.60
CA ASP A 272 3.09 14.70 -4.97
C ASP A 272 2.55 16.00 -5.55
N LEU A 273 1.29 15.99 -6.00
CA LEU A 273 0.65 17.14 -6.63
C LEU A 273 -0.36 17.75 -5.66
N TYR A 274 -0.25 19.05 -5.40
CA TYR A 274 -1.23 19.74 -4.55
C TYR A 274 -1.69 21.07 -5.14
N LEU A 275 -2.93 21.44 -4.79
CA LEU A 275 -3.53 22.71 -5.20
C LEU A 275 -3.09 23.83 -4.26
N VAL A 276 -2.67 24.94 -4.85
CA VAL A 276 -2.30 26.15 -4.10
C VAL A 276 -3.46 26.63 -3.21
N THR A 277 -3.15 26.92 -1.95
CA THR A 277 -4.16 27.19 -0.91
C THR A 277 -4.99 28.46 -1.15
N ASN A 278 -4.43 29.46 -1.83
CA ASN A 278 -5.06 30.75 -2.06
C ASN A 278 -5.67 30.90 -3.46
N GLY A 279 -5.57 29.88 -4.31
CA GLY A 279 -6.11 29.89 -5.67
C GLY A 279 -5.50 30.94 -6.62
N LYS A 280 -4.24 31.37 -6.38
CA LYS A 280 -3.58 32.40 -7.20
C LYS A 280 -2.28 31.90 -7.81
N HIS A 281 -1.96 32.35 -9.03
CA HIS A 281 -0.67 32.05 -9.69
C HIS A 281 0.50 32.60 -8.89
N GLY A 282 0.38 33.84 -8.41
CA GLY A 282 1.36 34.48 -7.56
C GLY A 282 1.65 35.90 -7.99
N LYS A 283 1.66 36.79 -6.99
CA LYS A 283 1.95 38.22 -7.12
C LYS A 283 2.71 38.67 -5.88
N LYS A 284 3.64 39.61 -6.06
CA LYS A 284 4.33 40.29 -4.97
C LYS A 284 3.39 41.32 -4.34
N ILE A 285 3.07 41.17 -3.06
CA ILE A 285 2.25 42.10 -2.28
C ILE A 285 3.06 42.47 -1.05
N ASN A 286 3.33 43.76 -0.82
CA ASN A 286 4.14 44.24 0.29
C ASN A 286 5.50 43.52 0.40
N ASN A 287 6.20 43.36 -0.73
CA ASN A 287 7.44 42.59 -0.85
C ASN A 287 7.36 41.09 -0.51
N VAL A 288 6.17 40.54 -0.32
CA VAL A 288 5.95 39.13 -0.03
C VAL A 288 5.28 38.46 -1.23
N TRP A 289 5.85 37.35 -1.70
CA TRP A 289 5.25 36.53 -2.75
C TRP A 289 4.12 35.67 -2.19
N ASN A 290 3.04 35.54 -2.96
CA ASN A 290 1.93 34.64 -2.67
C ASN A 290 1.72 33.66 -3.83
N GLY A 291 0.72 32.78 -3.69
CA GLY A 291 0.29 31.90 -4.78
C GLY A 291 1.29 30.79 -5.05
N MET A 292 1.21 30.20 -6.26
CA MET A 292 2.13 29.14 -6.67
C MET A 292 3.59 29.62 -6.64
N VAL A 293 3.86 30.85 -7.09
CA VAL A 293 5.21 31.43 -7.02
C VAL A 293 5.70 31.51 -5.57
N GLY A 294 4.85 31.97 -4.64
CA GLY A 294 5.20 32.00 -3.22
C GLY A 294 5.51 30.62 -2.64
N GLU A 295 4.74 29.59 -3.01
CA GLU A 295 4.98 28.22 -2.55
C GLU A 295 6.36 27.69 -2.99
N VAL A 296 6.82 28.05 -4.19
CA VAL A 296 8.17 27.69 -4.68
C VAL A 296 9.25 28.53 -3.99
N VAL A 297 9.07 29.85 -3.88
CA VAL A 297 10.02 30.76 -3.23
C VAL A 297 10.28 30.37 -1.77
N TYR A 298 9.24 29.93 -1.05
CA TYR A 298 9.36 29.47 0.34
C TYR A 298 9.71 27.99 0.48
N LYS A 299 10.11 27.32 -0.61
CA LYS A 299 10.52 25.91 -0.63
C LYS A 299 9.47 24.93 -0.10
N LYS A 300 8.18 25.27 -0.22
CA LYS A 300 7.08 24.33 0.07
C LYS A 300 6.80 23.41 -1.11
N ALA A 301 7.02 23.91 -2.32
CA ALA A 301 7.09 23.14 -3.54
C ALA A 301 8.47 23.29 -4.18
N VAL A 302 8.92 22.24 -4.85
CA VAL A 302 10.14 22.26 -5.67
C VAL A 302 9.84 22.82 -7.06
N MET A 303 8.62 22.60 -7.56
CA MET A 303 8.18 23.03 -8.88
C MET A 303 6.72 23.49 -8.86
N ALA A 304 6.39 24.47 -9.69
CA ALA A 304 5.02 24.86 -9.98
C ALA A 304 4.67 24.51 -11.43
N VAL A 305 3.49 23.92 -11.64
CA VAL A 305 3.00 23.56 -12.98
C VAL A 305 1.63 24.20 -13.20
N GLY A 306 1.45 24.85 -14.35
CA GLY A 306 0.19 25.51 -14.72
C GLY A 306 0.39 26.48 -15.87
N SER A 307 -0.65 27.26 -16.19
CA SER A 307 -0.63 28.35 -17.18
C SER A 307 0.03 29.62 -16.61
N LEU A 308 1.29 29.50 -16.16
CA LEU A 308 2.02 30.62 -15.58
C LEU A 308 2.68 31.48 -16.67
N THR A 309 2.34 32.77 -16.71
CA THR A 309 2.99 33.73 -17.61
C THR A 309 4.40 34.09 -17.12
N ILE A 310 5.38 34.04 -18.03
CA ILE A 310 6.75 34.51 -17.80
C ILE A 310 6.75 36.04 -17.76
N ASN A 311 7.35 36.62 -16.72
CA ASN A 311 7.59 38.06 -16.63
C ASN A 311 8.88 38.32 -15.85
N GLU A 312 9.42 39.54 -15.99
CA GLU A 312 10.69 39.94 -15.38
C GLU A 312 10.67 39.76 -13.85
N GLU A 313 9.64 40.27 -13.16
CA GLU A 313 9.53 40.16 -11.69
C GLU A 313 9.55 38.71 -11.19
N ARG A 314 8.98 37.75 -11.93
CA ARG A 314 8.99 36.33 -11.55
C ARG A 314 10.32 35.67 -11.87
N SER A 315 10.92 36.00 -13.02
CA SER A 315 12.23 35.47 -13.42
C SER A 315 13.37 35.88 -12.47
N GLU A 316 13.19 36.94 -11.66
CA GLU A 316 14.14 37.30 -10.60
C GLU A 316 14.14 36.33 -9.41
N VAL A 317 13.05 35.59 -9.18
CA VAL A 317 12.86 34.78 -7.96
C VAL A 317 12.65 33.29 -8.21
N ILE A 318 12.29 32.91 -9.43
CA ILE A 318 12.11 31.52 -9.87
C ILE A 318 12.70 31.32 -11.26
N ASP A 319 13.07 30.09 -11.56
CA ASP A 319 13.50 29.65 -12.88
C ASP A 319 12.31 29.03 -13.66
N PHE A 320 12.31 29.16 -14.99
CA PHE A 320 11.20 28.79 -15.87
C PHE A 320 11.56 27.65 -16.85
#